data_AF-A0AAN8GFE5-F1
#
_entry.id   AF-A0AAN8GFE5-F1
#
_cell.length_a   1.000
_cell.length_b   1.000
_cell.length_c   1.000
_cell.angle_alpha   90.00
_cell.angle_beta   90.00
_cell.angle_gamma   90.00
#
_symmetry.space_group_name_H-M   'P 1'
#
loop_
_entity.id
_entity.type
_entity.pdbx_description
1 polymer ?
#
loop_
_entity_poly.entity_id
_entity_poly.type
_entity_poly.pdbx_seq_one_letter_code
_entity_poly.pdbx_strand_id
1 'polypeptide(L)'
;MYTRLLVFALASSAFASIAVIESKVGKKVVLNFGGMTKTIVRETEGGGQQFIKVCDPDEKELWCQQFVKAEDNKPVKSSAHIDANGVLVFNSVQKSDAGRYTSPEHGPKVMSLAEDGSKQLFAGKVIELVVK
;
A
#
# COMPACT_ATOMS: atom_id res chain seq x y z
N MET A 1 -27.22 5.82 -50.32
CA MET A 1 -26.77 6.72 -49.24
C MET A 1 -26.93 5.95 -47.93
N TYR A 2 -25.89 5.22 -47.50
CA TYR A 2 -25.95 4.38 -46.28
C TYR A 2 -25.18 5.08 -45.17
N THR A 3 -25.92 5.55 -44.17
CA THR A 3 -25.41 6.22 -42.98
C THR A 3 -24.60 5.22 -42.15
N ARG A 4 -23.28 5.44 -42.02
CA ARG A 4 -22.43 4.66 -41.10
C ARG A 4 -22.71 5.13 -39.68
N LEU A 5 -23.33 4.29 -38.85
CA LEU A 5 -23.37 4.49 -37.40
C LEU A 5 -21.96 4.27 -36.85
N LEU A 6 -21.35 5.31 -36.30
CA LEU A 6 -20.07 5.26 -35.62
C LEU A 6 -20.36 5.04 -34.12
N VAL A 7 -20.21 3.80 -33.66
CA VAL A 7 -20.30 3.46 -32.24
C VAL A 7 -18.97 3.84 -31.58
N PHE A 8 -18.98 4.88 -30.75
CA PHE A 8 -17.83 5.21 -29.89
C PHE A 8 -17.76 4.21 -28.74
N ALA A 9 -16.76 3.33 -28.75
CA ALA A 9 -16.43 2.51 -27.60
C ALA A 9 -15.82 3.41 -26.51
N LEU A 10 -16.55 3.64 -25.42
CA LEU A 10 -16.03 4.27 -24.21
C LEU A 10 -15.06 3.29 -23.54
N ALA A 11 -13.77 3.45 -23.80
CA ALA A 11 -12.73 2.76 -23.05
C ALA A 11 -12.63 3.41 -21.66
N SER A 12 -13.14 2.73 -20.64
CA SER A 12 -12.94 3.13 -19.25
C SER A 12 -11.48 2.89 -18.84
N SER A 13 -10.69 3.96 -18.76
CA SER A 13 -9.35 3.92 -18.17
C SER A 13 -9.42 4.16 -16.66
N ALA A 14 -8.87 3.23 -15.87
CA ALA A 14 -8.63 3.44 -14.44
C ALA A 14 -7.20 3.96 -14.26
N PHE A 15 -7.04 5.21 -13.83
CA PHE A 15 -5.74 5.72 -13.40
C PHE A 15 -5.53 5.30 -11.95
N ALA A 16 -4.49 4.51 -11.68
CA ALA A 16 -4.05 4.26 -10.31
C ALA A 16 -3.39 5.53 -9.76
N SER A 17 -3.91 6.08 -8.66
CA SER A 17 -3.29 7.20 -7.97
C SER A 17 -2.16 6.69 -7.07
N ILE A 18 -0.96 7.23 -7.23
CA ILE A 18 0.19 6.98 -6.36
C ILE A 18 0.50 8.29 -5.63
N ALA A 19 0.55 8.24 -4.30
CA ALA A 19 1.07 9.34 -3.50
C ALA A 19 2.59 9.16 -3.35
N VAL A 20 3.38 10.19 -3.65
CA VAL A 20 4.84 10.13 -3.51
C VAL A 20 5.25 10.98 -2.31
N ILE A 21 6.04 10.41 -1.41
CA ILE A 21 6.62 11.08 -0.25
C ILE A 21 8.13 11.00 -0.37
N GLU A 22 8.78 12.17 -0.36
CA GLU A 22 10.24 12.24 -0.31
C GLU A 22 10.72 12.53 1.10
N SER A 23 11.81 11.87 1.52
CA SER A 23 12.44 12.09 2.81
C SER A 23 13.96 11.94 2.72
N LYS A 24 14.66 12.37 3.77
CA LYS A 24 16.10 12.15 3.93
C LYS A 24 16.37 11.10 5.00
N VAL A 25 17.47 10.38 4.87
CA VAL A 25 17.93 9.43 5.91
C VAL A 25 17.95 10.12 7.29
N GLY A 26 17.46 9.41 8.31
CA GLY A 26 17.42 9.90 9.69
C GLY A 26 16.13 10.66 10.07
N LYS A 27 15.26 10.97 9.12
CA LYS A 27 14.00 11.70 9.41
C LYS A 27 12.89 10.76 9.83
N LYS A 28 11.98 11.29 10.67
CA LYS A 28 10.72 10.63 10.98
C LYS A 28 9.80 10.70 9.75
N VAL A 29 9.17 9.59 9.38
CA VAL A 29 8.18 9.52 8.29
C VAL A 29 6.96 8.78 8.79
N VAL A 30 5.78 9.23 8.36
CA VAL A 30 4.49 8.67 8.74
C VAL A 30 3.70 8.41 7.46
N LEU A 31 3.31 7.16 7.22
CA LEU A 31 2.50 6.76 6.06
C LEU A 31 1.11 6.36 6.56
N ASN A 32 0.11 7.13 6.16
CA ASN A 32 -1.29 6.93 6.57
C ASN A 32 -2.14 6.54 5.36
N PHE A 33 -2.68 5.31 5.38
CA PHE A 33 -3.55 4.79 4.33
C PHE A 33 -5.03 5.16 4.53
N GLY A 34 -5.37 5.86 5.62
CA GLY A 34 -6.69 6.36 5.95
C GLY A 34 -7.62 5.27 6.45
N GLY A 35 -7.91 5.29 7.75
CA GLY A 35 -8.60 4.20 8.44
C GLY A 35 -7.62 3.26 9.13
N MET A 36 -8.15 2.20 9.74
CA MET A 36 -7.39 1.24 10.53
C MET A 36 -6.69 0.23 9.62
N THR A 37 -5.37 0.36 9.42
CA THR A 37 -4.56 -0.64 8.71
C THR A 37 -3.99 -1.67 9.69
N LYS A 38 -4.16 -2.96 9.39
CA LYS A 38 -3.55 -4.04 10.20
C LYS A 38 -2.32 -4.61 9.52
N THR A 39 -2.28 -4.65 8.19
CA THR A 39 -1.15 -5.20 7.43
C THR A 39 -0.63 -4.17 6.44
N ILE A 40 0.68 -4.01 6.40
CA ILE A 40 1.34 -3.18 5.38
C ILE A 40 2.36 -4.03 4.64
N VAL A 41 2.28 -3.95 3.32
CA VAL A 41 3.19 -4.59 2.38
C VAL A 41 4.08 -3.52 1.77
N ARG A 42 5.39 -3.73 1.83
CA ARG A 42 6.41 -2.96 1.13
C ARG A 42 6.96 -3.78 -0.03
N GLU A 43 6.82 -3.26 -1.22
CA GLU A 43 7.62 -3.66 -2.38
C GLU A 43 8.87 -2.79 -2.42
N THR A 44 10.03 -3.41 -2.22
CA THR A 44 11.31 -2.73 -2.25
C THR A 44 11.72 -2.37 -3.69
N GLU A 45 12.62 -1.42 -3.88
CA GLU A 45 13.16 -1.07 -5.21
C GLU A 45 13.78 -2.27 -5.95
N GLY A 46 14.26 -3.28 -5.21
CA GLY A 46 14.79 -4.52 -5.77
C GLY A 46 13.74 -5.59 -6.11
N GLY A 47 12.45 -5.28 -5.99
CA GLY A 47 11.34 -6.20 -6.30
C GLY A 47 11.00 -7.21 -5.21
N GLY A 48 11.72 -7.22 -4.08
CA GLY A 48 11.40 -8.07 -2.94
C GLY A 48 10.19 -7.54 -2.16
N GLN A 49 9.36 -8.44 -1.63
CA GLN A 49 8.20 -8.08 -0.80
C GLN A 49 8.49 -8.28 0.68
N GLN A 50 8.03 -7.34 1.49
CA GLN A 50 8.18 -7.35 2.93
C GLN A 50 6.86 -6.93 3.57
N PHE A 51 6.56 -7.44 4.75
CA PHE A 51 5.33 -7.09 5.45
C PHE A 51 5.55 -6.86 6.95
N ILE A 52 4.70 -6.01 7.52
CA ILE A 52 4.60 -5.73 8.94
C ILE A 52 3.11 -5.70 9.32
N LYS A 53 2.79 -6.13 10.54
CA LYS A 53 1.42 -6.25 11.02
C LYS A 53 1.23 -5.65 12.40
N VAL A 54 0.02 -5.15 12.64
CA VAL A 54 -0.52 -4.99 13.99
C VAL A 54 -0.95 -6.37 14.44
N CYS A 55 -0.46 -6.78 15.60
CA CYS A 55 -0.80 -8.05 16.22
C CYS A 55 -1.53 -7.82 17.54
N ASP A 56 -2.24 -8.85 17.99
CA ASP A 56 -2.82 -8.85 19.33
C ASP A 56 -1.70 -8.89 20.39
N PRO A 57 -1.94 -8.39 21.63
CA PRO A 57 -0.89 -8.28 22.65
C PRO A 57 -0.20 -9.60 23.04
N ASP A 58 -0.85 -10.73 22.77
CA ASP A 58 -0.38 -12.08 23.01
C ASP A 58 0.39 -12.71 21.84
N GLU A 59 0.28 -12.17 20.62
CA GLU A 59 1.14 -12.52 19.47
C GLU A 59 2.57 -11.97 19.71
N LYS A 60 3.58 -12.78 19.40
CA LYS A 60 5.02 -12.47 19.60
C LYS A 60 5.85 -12.67 18.35
N GLU A 61 5.22 -12.77 17.21
CA GLU A 61 5.85 -13.04 15.92
C GLU A 61 6.63 -11.81 15.44
N LEU A 62 7.66 -12.05 14.64
CA LEU A 62 8.58 -10.98 14.23
C LEU A 62 7.88 -9.87 13.42
N TRP A 63 6.86 -10.21 12.63
CA TRP A 63 6.08 -9.26 11.85
C TRP A 63 5.26 -8.28 12.70
N CYS A 64 5.09 -8.55 13.98
CA CYS A 64 4.36 -7.68 14.91
C CYS A 64 5.17 -6.44 15.31
N GLN A 65 6.50 -6.49 15.14
CA GLN A 65 7.41 -5.46 15.64
C GLN A 65 8.27 -4.83 14.54
N GLN A 66 8.43 -5.52 13.41
CA GLN A 66 9.29 -5.07 12.32
C GLN A 66 8.86 -5.70 10.99
N PHE A 67 9.40 -5.18 9.89
CA PHE A 67 9.26 -5.83 8.60
C PHE A 67 9.92 -7.20 8.60
N VAL A 68 9.28 -8.16 7.95
CA VAL A 68 9.87 -9.44 7.58
C VAL A 68 9.79 -9.63 6.07
N LYS A 69 10.72 -10.39 5.50
CA LYS A 69 10.68 -10.76 4.08
C LYS A 69 9.58 -11.77 3.81
N ALA A 70 8.87 -11.61 2.70
CA ALA A 70 7.84 -12.56 2.29
C ALA A 70 8.41 -13.95 1.94
N GLU A 71 9.66 -14.03 1.47
CA GLU A 71 10.24 -15.29 1.02
C GLU A 71 10.62 -16.24 2.16
N ASP A 72 11.13 -15.71 3.28
CA ASP A 72 11.73 -16.50 4.34
C ASP A 72 11.42 -16.03 5.77
N ASN A 73 10.51 -15.06 5.93
CA ASN A 73 10.15 -14.43 7.20
C ASN A 73 11.33 -13.85 7.98
N LYS A 74 12.49 -13.63 7.35
CA LYS A 74 13.62 -13.04 8.04
C LYS A 74 13.35 -11.58 8.35
N PRO A 75 13.75 -11.11 9.55
CA PRO A 75 13.56 -9.74 9.96
C PRO A 75 14.38 -8.80 9.07
N VAL A 76 13.80 -7.63 8.81
CA VAL A 76 14.41 -6.56 8.04
C VAL A 76 14.64 -5.40 8.99
N LYS A 77 15.91 -4.98 9.10
CA LYS A 77 16.28 -3.83 9.91
C LYS A 77 15.57 -2.57 9.40
N SER A 78 14.73 -2.01 10.24
CA SER A 78 14.03 -0.74 10.01
C SER A 78 13.64 -0.14 11.37
N SER A 79 13.35 1.15 11.40
CA SER A 79 12.74 1.80 12.57
C SER A 79 11.21 1.84 12.50
N ALA A 80 10.65 1.09 11.55
CA ALA A 80 9.23 1.03 11.26
C ALA A 80 8.44 0.25 12.32
N HIS A 81 7.28 0.78 12.69
CA HIS A 81 6.23 0.07 13.40
C HIS A 81 4.88 0.60 12.94
N ILE A 82 3.81 -0.20 13.11
CA ILE A 82 2.45 0.31 12.97
C ILE A 82 1.97 0.75 14.36
N ASP A 83 1.49 1.98 14.47
CA ASP A 83 0.94 2.47 15.72
C ASP A 83 -0.49 1.95 15.99
N ALA A 84 -1.05 2.27 17.15
CA ALA A 84 -2.40 1.84 17.53
C ALA A 84 -3.52 2.40 16.61
N ASN A 85 -3.23 3.41 15.79
CA ASN A 85 -4.17 3.97 14.82
C ASN A 85 -4.00 3.37 13.41
N GLY A 86 -3.07 2.42 13.23
CA GLY A 86 -2.85 1.74 11.96
C GLY A 86 -1.99 2.55 11.02
N VAL A 87 -1.19 3.45 11.56
CA VAL A 87 -0.32 4.31 10.78
C VAL A 87 1.08 3.75 10.82
N LEU A 88 1.74 3.64 9.66
CA LEU A 88 3.12 3.21 9.60
C LEU A 88 4.04 4.36 9.98
N VAL A 89 4.83 4.17 11.03
CA VAL A 89 5.74 5.18 11.55
C VAL A 89 7.16 4.67 11.45
N PHE A 90 8.00 5.40 10.72
CA PHE A 90 9.44 5.28 10.76
C PHE A 90 9.98 6.34 11.72
N ASN A 91 10.58 5.94 12.84
CA ASN A 91 11.19 6.91 13.76
C ASN A 91 12.43 7.59 13.14
N SER A 92 13.13 6.88 12.27
CA SER A 92 14.31 7.34 11.52
C SER A 92 14.45 6.48 10.26
N VAL A 93 14.00 7.00 9.11
CA VAL A 93 14.09 6.26 7.83
C VAL A 93 15.53 5.98 7.41
N GLN A 94 15.74 4.84 6.79
CA GLN A 94 16.99 4.44 6.15
C GLN A 94 16.79 4.34 4.63
N LYS A 95 17.87 4.31 3.85
CA LYS A 95 17.76 4.18 2.39
C LYS A 95 17.03 2.91 1.97
N SER A 96 17.22 1.81 2.71
CA SER A 96 16.52 0.55 2.50
C SER A 96 15.02 0.59 2.83
N ASP A 97 14.53 1.70 3.39
CA ASP A 97 13.10 1.92 3.57
C ASP A 97 12.42 2.52 2.33
N ALA A 98 13.17 2.85 1.26
CA ALA A 98 12.54 3.25 0.01
C ALA A 98 11.73 2.09 -0.61
N GLY A 99 10.61 2.44 -1.24
CA GLY A 99 9.76 1.47 -1.92
C GLY A 99 8.29 1.89 -2.01
N ARG A 100 7.48 0.99 -2.55
CA ARG A 100 6.04 1.14 -2.65
C ARG A 100 5.34 0.42 -1.51
N TYR A 101 4.42 1.12 -0.88
CA TYR A 101 3.68 0.64 0.26
C TYR A 101 2.20 0.52 -0.09
N THR A 102 1.63 -0.61 0.29
CA THR A 102 0.20 -0.90 0.14
C THR A 102 -0.34 -1.57 1.39
N SER A 103 -1.66 -1.58 1.51
CA SER A 103 -2.37 -2.33 2.56
C SER A 103 -3.51 -3.11 1.90
N PRO A 104 -3.66 -4.41 2.19
CA PRO A 104 -4.79 -5.21 1.69
C PRO A 104 -6.16 -4.60 2.02
N GLU A 105 -6.30 -4.00 3.20
CA GLU A 105 -7.54 -3.37 3.69
C GLU A 105 -7.95 -2.15 2.87
N HIS A 106 -6.96 -1.48 2.28
CA HIS A 106 -7.09 -0.30 1.43
C HIS A 106 -6.75 -0.60 -0.04
N GLY A 107 -6.81 -1.87 -0.45
CA GLY A 107 -6.65 -2.31 -1.83
C GLY A 107 -7.85 -1.96 -2.73
N PRO A 108 -7.77 -2.27 -4.04
CA PRO A 108 -8.86 -2.02 -4.96
C PRO A 108 -10.15 -2.76 -4.56
N LYS A 109 -11.30 -2.08 -4.67
CA LYS A 109 -12.61 -2.67 -4.35
C LYS A 109 -13.55 -2.54 -5.54
N VAL A 110 -14.15 -3.65 -5.95
CA VAL A 110 -15.22 -3.66 -6.96
C VAL A 110 -16.56 -3.69 -6.23
N MET A 111 -17.39 -2.69 -6.49
CA MET A 111 -18.76 -2.65 -5.99
C MET A 111 -19.72 -2.81 -7.16
N SER A 112 -20.65 -3.75 -7.04
CA SER A 112 -21.79 -3.82 -7.95
C SER A 112 -22.78 -2.74 -7.55
N LEU A 113 -23.17 -1.90 -8.50
CA LEU A 113 -24.36 -1.06 -8.34
C LEU A 113 -25.59 -1.93 -8.64
N ALA A 114 -26.69 -1.68 -7.93
CA ALA A 114 -27.86 -2.54 -7.96
C ALA A 114 -28.58 -2.54 -9.34
N GLU A 115 -29.29 -3.66 -9.57
CA GLU A 115 -30.19 -4.06 -10.69
C GLU A 115 -29.69 -3.98 -12.14
N ASP A 116 -28.85 -3.02 -12.54
CA ASP A 116 -28.42 -2.87 -13.94
C ASP A 116 -27.13 -3.64 -14.30
N GLY A 117 -26.49 -4.27 -13.31
CA GLY A 117 -25.25 -5.03 -13.46
C GLY A 117 -23.99 -4.19 -13.62
N SER A 118 -24.08 -2.87 -13.48
CA SER A 118 -22.93 -1.97 -13.56
C SER A 118 -22.00 -2.16 -12.36
N LYS A 119 -20.69 -1.95 -12.58
CA LYS A 119 -19.64 -2.11 -11.58
C LYS A 119 -18.86 -0.82 -11.41
N GLN A 120 -18.62 -0.42 -10.17
CA GLN A 120 -17.66 0.62 -9.83
C GLN A 120 -16.38 -0.02 -9.29
N LEU A 121 -15.23 0.49 -9.73
CA LEU A 121 -13.93 0.14 -9.18
C LEU A 121 -13.38 1.32 -8.38
N PHE A 122 -13.12 1.10 -7.11
CA PHE A 122 -12.35 1.99 -6.27
C PHE A 122 -10.88 1.56 -6.35
N ALA A 123 -9.99 2.46 -6.77
CA ALA A 123 -8.56 2.18 -6.79
C ALA A 123 -8.03 2.00 -5.36
N GLY A 124 -7.08 1.08 -5.20
CA GLY A 124 -6.36 0.92 -3.94
C GLY A 124 -5.40 2.09 -3.70
N LYS A 125 -5.05 2.31 -2.43
CA LYS A 125 -4.07 3.33 -2.07
C LYS A 125 -2.65 2.77 -2.15
N VAL A 126 -1.81 3.50 -2.87
CA VAL A 126 -0.38 3.20 -3.00
C VAL A 126 0.40 4.44 -2.58
N ILE A 127 1.36 4.26 -1.67
CA ILE A 127 2.29 5.31 -1.26
C ILE A 127 3.70 4.89 -1.65
N GLU A 128 4.38 5.72 -2.44
CA GLU A 128 5.78 5.54 -2.79
C GLU A 128 6.64 6.42 -1.89
N LEU A 129 7.51 5.80 -1.09
CA LEU A 129 8.48 6.50 -0.25
C LEU A 129 9.83 6.52 -0.96
N VAL A 130 10.31 7.72 -1.25
CA VAL A 130 11.64 7.97 -1.82
C VAL A 130 12.55 8.50 -0.71
N VAL A 131 13.68 7.83 -0.46
CA VAL A 131 14.64 8.24 0.57
C VAL A 131 15.95 8.69 -0.08
N LYS A 132 16.33 9.94 0.17
CA LYS A 132 17.53 10.61 -0.36
C LYS A 132 18.63 10.73 0.70
#